data_AF-A0A1W9PN59-F1
#
_entry.id   AF-A0A1W9PN59-F1
#
_cell.length_a   1.000
_cell.length_b   1.000
_cell.length_c   1.000
_cell.angle_alpha   90.00
_cell.angle_beta   90.00
_cell.angle_gamma   90.00
#
_symmetry.space_group_name_H-M   'P 1'
#
loop_
_entity.id
_entity.type
_entity.pdbx_description
1 polymer ?
#
loop_
_entity_poly.entity_id
_entity_poly.type
_entity_poly.pdbx_seq_one_letter_code
_entity_poly.pdbx_strand_id
1 'polypeptide(L)'
;MTKKERRQIPRQLMTERHPKQRNKYFDEVTLGYSLKEAQLEAARCIQCKDPQCIVGCPVSIDIPGFLEMIIDHKLEDAIGKVWESTALPAVCGRVCPQEIQCEAVCVVGKKAGREPVGIGNLEMFIADWARSNGVKNKVEIAPKTGRKVAVVGSGPAGVTVAGDLAIKGHDVTVFEAFHKAGGVLLYGIPEFRLSKDIVDYEIEGLRELGVKIECNSVIGRTYDIDELLDEYGYDAVFIGVGAGLPNFLNIPGEDLTGVFSANEYLTRANLMKAFDFPHYDTPIIPGKKVAILGAGNVAMDAARTALRLGAKSVKIIYRRSREEMPSRHIEIHHAEEEGVEFELLTSPLEFIGSSEGRLAGISCERMELGEPDEGGRRRPVPIKDSQFFIDCDLAIIAIGTKANPLLTNVTEGLELNEWGNIKADPKTGKTTKDRVWAGGDITLGQATVILAMGMGRDAANSIDEYLKSLGKKGKNEKN
;
A
#
# COMPACT_ATOMS: atom_id res chain seq x y z
N MET A 1 -28.35 -20.03 12.67
CA MET A 1 -28.05 -20.79 11.44
C MET A 1 -26.99 -21.85 11.70
N THR A 2 -27.21 -23.07 11.25
CA THR A 2 -26.22 -24.16 11.29
C THR A 2 -25.06 -23.89 10.31
N LYS A 3 -23.90 -24.54 10.50
CA LYS A 3 -22.77 -24.45 9.55
C LYS A 3 -23.16 -24.90 8.14
N LYS A 4 -24.14 -25.81 8.00
CA LYS A 4 -24.65 -26.28 6.71
C LYS A 4 -25.45 -25.20 6.00
N GLU A 5 -26.28 -24.46 6.73
CA GLU A 5 -27.08 -23.35 6.19
C GLU A 5 -26.22 -22.16 5.78
N ARG A 6 -25.30 -21.72 6.67
CA ARG A 6 -24.34 -20.63 6.40
C ARG A 6 -23.59 -20.86 5.08
N ARG A 7 -23.22 -22.12 4.86
CA ARG A 7 -22.54 -22.63 3.67
C ARG A 7 -23.34 -22.57 2.37
N GLN A 8 -24.66 -22.37 2.38
CA GLN A 8 -25.45 -22.25 1.15
C GLN A 8 -25.66 -20.81 0.70
N ILE A 9 -25.28 -19.84 1.53
CA ILE A 9 -25.41 -18.42 1.19
C ILE A 9 -24.35 -18.09 0.11
N PRO A 10 -24.75 -17.57 -1.05
CA PRO A 10 -23.82 -17.15 -2.11
C PRO A 10 -22.99 -15.95 -1.65
N ARG A 11 -21.82 -15.72 -2.27
CA ARG A 11 -21.04 -14.51 -2.01
C ARG A 11 -21.85 -13.28 -2.45
N GLN A 12 -21.92 -12.28 -1.59
CA GLN A 12 -22.52 -11.00 -1.92
C GLN A 12 -21.56 -10.21 -2.80
N LEU A 13 -22.03 -9.79 -3.97
CA LEU A 13 -21.24 -8.95 -4.86
C LEU A 13 -21.23 -7.52 -4.33
N MET A 14 -20.08 -6.86 -4.42
CA MET A 14 -19.98 -5.45 -4.07
C MET A 14 -20.56 -4.62 -5.21
N THR A 15 -21.36 -3.61 -4.89
CA THR A 15 -21.86 -2.69 -5.91
C THR A 15 -20.70 -1.85 -6.44
N GLU A 16 -20.57 -1.79 -7.77
CA GLU A 16 -19.56 -1.00 -8.45
C GLU A 16 -20.21 0.05 -9.36
N ARG A 17 -19.50 1.16 -9.56
CA ARG A 17 -19.88 2.15 -10.58
C ARG A 17 -19.71 1.55 -11.97
N HIS A 18 -20.56 1.99 -12.92
CA HIS A 18 -20.53 1.48 -14.29
C HIS A 18 -19.19 1.85 -14.99
N PRO A 19 -18.51 0.90 -15.68
CA PRO A 19 -17.16 1.12 -16.24
C PRO A 19 -17.03 2.35 -17.16
N LYS A 20 -17.97 2.53 -18.10
CA LYS A 20 -17.99 3.67 -19.04
C LYS A 20 -18.21 5.05 -18.39
N GLN A 21 -18.62 5.07 -17.13
CA GLN A 21 -18.81 6.29 -16.35
C GLN A 21 -17.61 6.52 -15.44
N ARG A 22 -17.20 5.48 -14.69
CA ARG A 22 -16.13 5.57 -13.68
C ARG A 22 -14.74 5.88 -14.24
N ASN A 23 -14.52 5.65 -15.53
CA ASN A 23 -13.28 6.00 -16.20
C ASN A 23 -13.10 7.51 -16.49
N LYS A 24 -14.02 8.38 -16.02
CA LYS A 24 -13.97 9.85 -16.24
C LYS A 24 -13.79 10.67 -14.98
N TYR A 25 -13.79 10.04 -13.81
CA TYR A 25 -13.70 10.71 -12.52
C TYR A 25 -12.92 9.85 -11.53
N PHE A 26 -12.46 10.48 -10.46
CA PHE A 26 -11.55 9.89 -9.49
C PHE A 26 -12.25 9.29 -8.26
N ASP A 27 -13.59 9.34 -8.19
CA ASP A 27 -14.35 8.65 -7.14
C ASP A 27 -14.05 7.15 -7.05
N GLU A 28 -14.18 6.59 -5.84
CA GLU A 28 -14.07 5.15 -5.60
C GLU A 28 -14.98 4.34 -6.53
N VAL A 29 -14.39 3.30 -7.12
CA VAL A 29 -15.09 2.38 -8.03
C VAL A 29 -16.11 1.54 -7.27
N THR A 30 -15.73 1.04 -6.11
CA THR A 30 -16.55 0.21 -5.23
C THR A 30 -17.37 1.07 -4.28
N LEU A 31 -18.66 0.78 -4.14
CA LEU A 31 -19.57 1.56 -3.28
C LEU A 31 -19.77 0.95 -1.89
N GLY A 32 -19.14 -0.20 -1.61
CA GLY A 32 -19.31 -0.93 -0.36
C GLY A 32 -20.61 -1.72 -0.26
N TYR A 33 -20.79 -2.36 0.90
CA TYR A 33 -22.02 -3.07 1.22
C TYR A 33 -23.02 -2.17 1.93
N SER A 34 -24.31 -2.40 1.67
CA SER A 34 -25.36 -2.05 2.62
C SER A 34 -25.27 -2.94 3.86
N LEU A 35 -25.88 -2.51 4.97
CA LEU A 35 -25.95 -3.31 6.20
C LEU A 35 -26.53 -4.73 5.95
N LYS A 36 -27.56 -4.83 5.12
CA LYS A 36 -28.20 -6.12 4.82
C LYS A 36 -27.27 -7.06 4.06
N GLU A 37 -26.53 -6.53 3.08
CA GLU A 37 -25.54 -7.30 2.33
C GLU A 37 -24.38 -7.71 3.24
N ALA A 38 -23.88 -6.81 4.08
CA ALA A 38 -22.82 -7.10 5.04
C ALA A 38 -23.23 -8.19 6.05
N GLN A 39 -24.45 -8.13 6.59
CA GLN A 39 -24.97 -9.17 7.49
C GLN A 39 -25.11 -10.52 6.78
N LEU A 40 -25.60 -10.52 5.54
CA LEU A 40 -25.74 -11.75 4.75
C LEU A 40 -24.39 -12.36 4.38
N GLU A 41 -23.41 -11.53 4.02
CA GLU A 41 -22.04 -11.96 3.72
C GLU A 41 -21.32 -12.45 4.98
N ALA A 42 -21.43 -11.75 6.10
CA ALA A 42 -20.89 -12.17 7.39
C ALA A 42 -21.47 -13.52 7.85
N ALA A 43 -22.78 -13.75 7.60
CA ALA A 43 -23.44 -15.00 7.91
C ALA A 43 -22.88 -16.22 7.14
N ARG A 44 -22.05 -16.03 6.11
CA ARG A 44 -21.30 -17.12 5.44
C ARG A 44 -20.18 -17.68 6.32
N CYS A 45 -19.64 -16.89 7.25
CA CYS A 45 -18.60 -17.31 8.18
C CYS A 45 -19.10 -18.50 9.03
N ILE A 46 -18.37 -19.61 9.02
CA ILE A 46 -18.80 -20.84 9.71
C ILE A 46 -18.31 -20.94 11.16
N GLN A 47 -17.75 -19.86 11.73
CA GLN A 47 -17.17 -19.81 13.07
C GLN A 47 -16.24 -21.02 13.30
N CYS A 48 -15.12 -21.04 12.58
CA CYS A 48 -14.13 -22.11 12.67
C CYS A 48 -13.59 -22.21 14.10
N LYS A 49 -13.41 -23.43 14.61
CA LYS A 49 -12.77 -23.66 15.90
C LYS A 49 -11.30 -23.23 15.89
N ASP A 50 -10.64 -23.45 14.76
CA ASP A 50 -9.28 -23.01 14.47
C ASP A 50 -9.32 -22.06 13.26
N PRO A 51 -9.42 -20.74 13.50
CA PRO A 51 -9.66 -19.75 12.46
C PRO A 51 -8.36 -19.38 11.72
N GLN A 52 -8.03 -20.19 10.71
CA GLN A 52 -6.86 -19.97 9.84
C GLN A 52 -6.84 -18.59 9.17
N CYS A 53 -8.00 -17.93 9.00
CA CYS A 53 -8.07 -16.56 8.49
C CYS A 53 -7.35 -15.53 9.37
N ILE A 54 -7.28 -15.74 10.69
CA ILE A 54 -6.51 -14.89 11.61
C ILE A 54 -5.02 -15.06 11.33
N VAL A 55 -4.55 -16.31 11.20
CA VAL A 55 -3.14 -16.63 10.86
C VAL A 55 -2.75 -16.09 9.48
N GLY A 56 -3.68 -16.13 8.51
CA GLY A 56 -3.47 -15.57 7.18
C GLY A 56 -3.52 -14.05 7.10
N CYS A 57 -3.83 -13.35 8.19
CA CYS A 57 -3.79 -11.90 8.28
C CYS A 57 -2.48 -11.45 8.94
N PRO A 58 -1.62 -10.68 8.25
CA PRO A 58 -0.33 -10.25 8.81
C PRO A 58 -0.41 -9.45 10.12
N VAL A 59 -1.56 -8.83 10.42
CA VAL A 59 -1.81 -8.11 11.68
C VAL A 59 -2.77 -8.85 12.61
N SER A 60 -3.10 -10.10 12.30
CA SER A 60 -3.87 -11.02 13.16
C SER A 60 -5.24 -10.51 13.63
N ILE A 61 -6.00 -9.86 12.74
CA ILE A 61 -7.38 -9.40 13.03
C ILE A 61 -8.24 -10.59 13.48
N ASP A 62 -9.02 -10.42 14.55
CA ASP A 62 -10.04 -11.39 14.99
C ASP A 62 -11.26 -11.37 14.07
N ILE A 63 -11.07 -11.98 12.88
CA ILE A 63 -12.05 -12.02 11.80
C ILE A 63 -13.36 -12.67 12.24
N PRO A 64 -13.38 -13.88 12.83
CA PRO A 64 -14.64 -14.49 13.25
C PRO A 64 -15.39 -13.64 14.29
N GLY A 65 -14.66 -12.98 15.21
CA GLY A 65 -15.22 -12.13 16.25
C GLY A 65 -16.00 -10.94 15.68
N PHE A 66 -15.36 -10.09 14.87
CA PHE A 66 -16.04 -8.90 14.33
C PHE A 66 -17.18 -9.28 13.35
N LEU A 67 -17.05 -10.39 12.62
CA LEU A 67 -18.12 -10.87 11.74
C LEU A 67 -19.36 -11.33 12.50
N GLU A 68 -19.22 -11.98 13.65
CA GLU A 68 -20.38 -12.35 14.47
C GLU A 68 -21.07 -11.10 15.04
N MET A 69 -20.30 -10.08 15.41
CA MET A 69 -20.83 -8.79 15.86
C MET A 69 -21.61 -8.05 14.75
N ILE A 70 -21.18 -8.14 13.48
CA ILE A 70 -21.95 -7.61 12.34
C ILE A 70 -23.31 -8.34 12.21
N ILE A 71 -23.32 -9.69 12.31
CA ILE A 71 -24.54 -10.50 12.25
C ILE A 71 -25.52 -10.07 13.35
N ASP A 72 -25.02 -9.87 14.56
CA ASP A 72 -25.78 -9.45 15.75
C ASP A 72 -26.17 -7.96 15.75
N HIS A 73 -25.80 -7.20 14.71
CA HIS A 73 -26.00 -5.75 14.62
C HIS A 73 -25.30 -4.94 15.74
N LYS A 74 -24.20 -5.48 16.29
CA LYS A 74 -23.32 -4.82 17.28
C LYS A 74 -22.17 -4.10 16.57
N LEU A 75 -22.50 -3.07 15.80
CA LEU A 75 -21.55 -2.46 14.87
C LEU A 75 -20.41 -1.68 15.55
N GLU A 76 -20.69 -0.98 16.66
CA GLU A 76 -19.63 -0.32 17.46
C GLU A 76 -18.64 -1.35 18.04
N ASP A 77 -19.13 -2.48 18.56
CA ASP A 77 -18.28 -3.54 19.08
C ASP A 77 -17.45 -4.17 17.96
N ALA A 78 -18.06 -4.35 16.78
CA ALA A 78 -17.38 -4.93 15.62
C ALA A 78 -16.18 -4.07 15.17
N ILE A 79 -16.35 -2.75 15.03
CA ILE A 79 -15.21 -1.88 14.68
C ILE A 79 -14.20 -1.80 15.83
N GLY A 80 -14.68 -1.77 17.08
CA GLY A 80 -13.83 -1.84 18.28
C GLY A 80 -12.89 -3.05 18.22
N LYS A 81 -13.42 -4.20 17.82
CA LYS A 81 -12.64 -5.43 17.67
C LYS A 81 -11.57 -5.36 16.59
N VAL A 82 -11.82 -4.65 15.49
CA VAL A 82 -10.84 -4.46 14.42
C VAL A 82 -9.72 -3.50 14.86
N TRP A 83 -10.05 -2.42 15.59
CA TRP A 83 -9.07 -1.45 16.10
C TRP A 83 -8.07 -2.04 17.10
N GLU A 84 -8.37 -3.17 17.74
CA GLU A 84 -7.40 -3.90 18.57
C GLU A 84 -6.17 -4.38 17.77
N SER A 85 -6.32 -4.59 16.46
CA SER A 85 -5.28 -5.17 15.60
C SER A 85 -4.70 -4.19 14.57
N THR A 86 -5.44 -3.14 14.20
CA THR A 86 -5.01 -2.22 13.13
C THR A 86 -5.45 -0.77 13.37
N ALA A 87 -4.57 0.17 13.04
CA ALA A 87 -4.85 1.60 13.01
C ALA A 87 -5.30 2.10 11.62
N LEU A 88 -5.49 1.21 10.64
CA LEU A 88 -5.87 1.55 9.27
C LEU A 88 -7.02 0.66 8.71
N PRO A 89 -8.09 0.35 9.48
CA PRO A 89 -9.13 -0.58 9.02
C PRO A 89 -9.82 -0.15 7.71
N ALA A 90 -10.06 1.14 7.51
CA ALA A 90 -10.72 1.63 6.28
C ALA A 90 -9.81 1.53 5.05
N VAL A 91 -8.49 1.38 5.24
CA VAL A 91 -7.51 1.21 4.16
C VAL A 91 -7.37 -0.28 3.82
N CYS A 92 -7.15 -1.13 4.82
CA CYS A 92 -6.85 -2.55 4.64
C CYS A 92 -7.91 -3.29 3.80
N GLY A 93 -9.20 -3.07 4.10
CA GLY A 93 -10.30 -3.69 3.37
C GLY A 93 -10.29 -3.39 1.86
N ARG A 94 -9.75 -2.23 1.45
CA ARG A 94 -9.68 -1.79 0.05
C ARG A 94 -8.46 -2.34 -0.69
N VAL A 95 -7.29 -2.29 -0.05
CA VAL A 95 -5.99 -2.45 -0.75
C VAL A 95 -5.29 -3.77 -0.47
N CYS A 96 -5.70 -4.53 0.56
CA CYS A 96 -5.12 -5.85 0.82
C CYS A 96 -5.36 -6.80 -0.36
N PRO A 97 -4.38 -7.62 -0.77
CA PRO A 97 -4.60 -8.70 -1.72
C PRO A 97 -5.16 -9.93 -0.99
N GLN A 98 -6.45 -9.90 -0.65
CA GLN A 98 -7.09 -10.94 0.17
C GLN A 98 -6.97 -12.35 -0.45
N GLU A 99 -6.87 -12.43 -1.78
CA GLU A 99 -6.73 -13.65 -2.58
C GLU A 99 -5.47 -14.46 -2.28
N ILE A 100 -4.47 -13.84 -1.65
CA ILE A 100 -3.24 -14.50 -1.18
C ILE A 100 -3.04 -14.39 0.35
N GLN A 101 -4.10 -14.00 1.09
CA GLN A 101 -4.07 -13.74 2.53
C GLN A 101 -5.25 -14.39 3.26
N CYS A 102 -6.03 -13.61 4.01
CA CYS A 102 -7.10 -14.08 4.89
C CYS A 102 -8.20 -14.85 4.12
N GLU A 103 -8.52 -14.44 2.90
CA GLU A 103 -9.52 -15.13 2.07
C GLU A 103 -8.95 -16.39 1.42
N ALA A 104 -7.66 -16.40 1.06
CA ALA A 104 -6.97 -17.57 0.50
C ALA A 104 -7.02 -18.80 1.43
N VAL A 105 -6.94 -18.55 2.75
CA VAL A 105 -6.94 -19.62 3.76
C VAL A 105 -8.34 -19.93 4.30
N CYS A 106 -9.37 -19.22 3.87
CA CYS A 106 -10.74 -19.37 4.37
C CYS A 106 -11.33 -20.76 4.02
N VAL A 107 -11.76 -21.50 5.04
CA VAL A 107 -12.28 -22.87 4.90
C VAL A 107 -13.52 -22.93 4.01
N VAL A 108 -14.30 -21.84 3.90
CA VAL A 108 -15.47 -21.78 3.02
C VAL A 108 -15.05 -21.85 1.55
N GLY A 109 -13.99 -21.12 1.17
CA GLY A 109 -13.46 -21.06 -0.20
C GLY A 109 -12.63 -22.29 -0.59
N LYS A 110 -12.04 -23.00 0.38
CA LYS A 110 -11.30 -24.26 0.10
C LYS A 110 -12.18 -25.40 -0.41
N LYS A 111 -13.52 -25.30 -0.29
CA LYS A 111 -14.44 -26.32 -0.80
C LYS A 111 -14.76 -26.03 -2.27
N ALA A 112 -14.60 -27.04 -3.13
CA ALA A 112 -14.85 -26.93 -4.56
C ALA A 112 -16.20 -26.27 -4.90
N GLY A 113 -16.17 -25.36 -5.88
CA GLY A 113 -17.33 -24.62 -6.37
C GLY A 113 -17.83 -23.52 -5.43
N ARG A 114 -16.98 -22.99 -4.54
CA ARG A 114 -17.36 -21.96 -3.57
C ARG A 114 -16.29 -20.91 -3.43
N GLU A 115 -16.75 -19.69 -3.20
CA GLU A 115 -15.89 -18.55 -2.91
C GLU A 115 -15.69 -18.39 -1.40
N PRO A 116 -14.54 -17.84 -0.96
CA PRO A 116 -14.32 -17.48 0.44
C PRO A 116 -15.33 -16.43 0.91
N VAL A 117 -15.42 -16.25 2.23
CA VAL A 117 -16.11 -15.11 2.83
C VAL A 117 -15.40 -13.83 2.39
N GLY A 118 -16.13 -12.80 1.97
CA GLY A 118 -15.61 -11.49 1.60
C GLY A 118 -15.14 -10.68 2.80
N ILE A 119 -14.06 -11.13 3.43
CA ILE A 119 -13.51 -10.55 4.66
C ILE A 119 -13.09 -9.11 4.43
N GLY A 120 -12.38 -8.81 3.33
CA GLY A 120 -11.94 -7.45 3.02
C GLY A 120 -13.10 -6.48 2.84
N ASN A 121 -14.17 -6.96 2.19
CA ASN A 121 -15.39 -6.17 1.97
C ASN A 121 -16.13 -5.87 3.29
N LEU A 122 -16.10 -6.80 4.24
CA LEU A 122 -16.72 -6.63 5.56
C LEU A 122 -15.90 -5.72 6.47
N GLU A 123 -14.57 -5.80 6.39
CA GLU A 123 -13.65 -4.86 7.05
C GLU A 123 -13.86 -3.44 6.51
N MET A 124 -13.97 -3.29 5.18
CA MET A 124 -14.29 -2.01 4.54
C MET A 124 -15.64 -1.47 5.01
N PHE A 125 -16.68 -2.31 5.01
CA PHE A 125 -18.03 -1.94 5.46
C PHE A 125 -18.04 -1.40 6.89
N ILE A 126 -17.42 -2.13 7.83
CA ILE A 126 -17.51 -1.77 9.25
C ILE A 126 -16.70 -0.50 9.57
N ALA A 127 -15.57 -0.31 8.89
CA ALA A 127 -14.77 0.90 8.99
C ALA A 127 -15.49 2.13 8.39
N ASP A 128 -16.10 1.98 7.23
CA ASP A 128 -16.85 3.05 6.58
C ASP A 128 -18.11 3.43 7.37
N TRP A 129 -18.79 2.44 7.96
CA TRP A 129 -19.92 2.67 8.86
C TRP A 129 -19.48 3.48 10.09
N ALA A 130 -18.37 3.09 10.73
CA ALA A 130 -17.84 3.80 11.89
C ALA A 130 -17.49 5.26 11.56
N ARG A 131 -16.78 5.49 10.45
CA ARG A 131 -16.44 6.83 9.95
C ARG A 131 -17.68 7.69 9.70
N SER A 132 -18.68 7.13 9.02
CA SER A 132 -19.91 7.85 8.66
C SER A 132 -20.81 8.19 9.85
N ASN A 133 -20.69 7.44 10.95
CA ASN A 133 -21.43 7.65 12.18
C ASN A 133 -20.62 8.38 13.27
N GLY A 134 -19.39 8.82 12.96
CA GLY A 134 -18.52 9.53 13.91
C GLY A 134 -18.08 8.67 15.10
N VAL A 135 -18.06 7.34 14.94
CA VAL A 135 -17.60 6.41 15.98
C VAL A 135 -16.11 6.58 16.16
N LYS A 136 -15.70 6.92 17.38
CA LYS A 136 -14.30 7.12 17.75
C LYS A 136 -13.67 5.84 18.24
N ASN A 137 -12.37 5.72 18.01
CA ASN A 137 -11.57 4.64 18.55
C ASN A 137 -11.52 4.76 20.09
N LYS A 138 -12.00 3.71 20.78
CA LYS A 138 -12.06 3.63 22.25
C LYS A 138 -11.00 2.70 22.85
N VAL A 139 -9.96 2.35 22.08
CA VAL A 139 -8.86 1.51 22.57
C VAL A 139 -8.23 2.16 23.81
N GLU A 140 -8.05 1.37 24.86
CA GLU A 140 -7.48 1.83 26.12
C GLU A 140 -5.97 2.10 25.96
N ILE A 141 -5.54 3.31 26.31
CA ILE A 141 -4.13 3.70 26.28
C ILE A 141 -3.49 3.39 27.64
N ALA A 142 -2.40 2.63 27.62
CA ALA A 142 -1.64 2.28 28.81
C ALA A 142 -0.99 3.52 29.48
N PRO A 143 -0.69 3.47 30.79
CA PRO A 143 -0.04 4.57 31.49
C PRO A 143 1.26 5.01 30.83
N LYS A 144 1.54 6.32 30.84
CA LYS A 144 2.75 6.89 30.22
C LYS A 144 4.01 6.23 30.77
N THR A 145 4.85 5.75 29.85
CA THR A 145 6.12 5.06 30.16
C THR A 145 7.29 6.02 30.39
N GLY A 146 7.16 7.27 29.93
CA GLY A 146 8.23 8.26 29.92
C GLY A 146 9.29 8.02 28.84
N ARG A 147 9.08 7.06 27.95
CA ARG A 147 9.99 6.71 26.84
C ARG A 147 9.55 7.38 25.54
N LYS A 148 10.52 7.88 24.79
CA LYS A 148 10.31 8.57 23.50
C LYS A 148 10.72 7.68 22.33
N VAL A 149 9.91 7.63 21.29
CA VAL A 149 10.21 6.89 20.05
C VAL A 149 10.04 7.78 18.83
N ALA A 150 11.06 7.80 17.97
CA ALA A 150 11.00 8.44 16.66
C ALA A 150 10.65 7.40 15.59
N VAL A 151 9.68 7.73 14.75
CA VAL A 151 9.24 6.90 13.62
C VAL A 151 9.53 7.66 12.34
N VAL A 152 10.45 7.16 11.52
CA VAL A 152 10.89 7.82 10.29
C VAL A 152 10.13 7.24 9.10
N GLY A 153 9.22 8.04 8.55
CA GLY A 153 8.29 7.68 7.48
C GLY A 153 6.88 7.39 7.99
N SER A 154 5.88 8.01 7.34
CA SER A 154 4.45 7.86 7.69
C SER A 154 3.70 6.87 6.79
N GLY A 155 4.40 5.95 6.14
CA GLY A 155 3.77 4.85 5.41
C GLY A 155 3.10 3.84 6.34
N PRO A 156 2.46 2.79 5.79
CA PRO A 156 1.72 1.80 6.57
C PRO A 156 2.49 1.21 7.76
N ALA A 157 3.77 0.85 7.56
CA ALA A 157 4.62 0.34 8.64
C ALA A 157 4.82 1.36 9.77
N GLY A 158 5.13 2.61 9.43
CA GLY A 158 5.34 3.68 10.40
C GLY A 158 4.07 4.04 11.17
N VAL A 159 2.93 4.11 10.49
CA VAL A 159 1.62 4.34 11.12
C VAL A 159 1.27 3.21 12.11
N THR A 160 1.51 1.95 11.73
CA THR A 160 1.32 0.83 12.65
C THR A 160 2.22 0.93 13.87
N VAL A 161 3.53 1.14 13.67
CA VAL A 161 4.48 1.30 14.80
C VAL A 161 4.06 2.43 15.72
N ALA A 162 3.64 3.56 15.15
CA ALA A 162 3.29 4.72 15.93
C ALA A 162 2.03 4.51 16.77
N GLY A 163 0.97 3.94 16.17
CA GLY A 163 -0.28 3.67 16.87
C GLY A 163 -0.09 2.66 17.99
N ASP A 164 0.64 1.59 17.71
CA ASP A 164 0.88 0.51 18.66
C ASP A 164 1.69 0.96 19.88
N LEU A 165 2.76 1.73 19.64
CA LEU A 165 3.59 2.26 20.72
C LEU A 165 2.86 3.36 21.50
N ALA A 166 2.01 4.15 20.86
CA ALA A 166 1.17 5.14 21.54
C ALA A 166 0.17 4.47 22.49
N ILE A 167 -0.53 3.43 22.04
CA ILE A 167 -1.44 2.61 22.86
C ILE A 167 -0.70 1.99 24.05
N LYS A 168 0.57 1.61 23.88
CA LYS A 168 1.44 1.11 24.96
C LYS A 168 1.99 2.19 25.90
N GLY A 169 1.61 3.45 25.70
CA GLY A 169 1.94 4.56 26.60
C GLY A 169 3.29 5.25 26.32
N HIS A 170 3.92 5.00 25.16
CA HIS A 170 5.13 5.72 24.74
C HIS A 170 4.79 7.10 24.14
N ASP A 171 5.74 8.04 24.18
CA ASP A 171 5.64 9.32 23.46
C ASP A 171 6.24 9.15 22.07
N VAL A 172 5.39 9.19 21.04
CA VAL A 172 5.78 8.87 19.67
C VAL A 172 5.72 10.11 18.79
N THR A 173 6.79 10.32 18.01
CA THR A 173 6.84 11.34 16.95
C THR A 173 7.13 10.68 15.61
N VAL A 174 6.27 10.90 14.62
CA VAL A 174 6.46 10.47 13.23
C VAL A 174 7.07 11.62 12.44
N PHE A 175 8.18 11.36 11.75
CA PHE A 175 8.84 12.29 10.85
C PHE A 175 8.53 11.89 9.41
N GLU A 176 7.89 12.78 8.63
CA GLU A 176 7.48 12.55 7.25
C GLU A 176 8.15 13.56 6.32
N ALA A 177 8.73 13.05 5.23
CA ALA A 177 9.43 13.87 4.24
C ALA A 177 8.47 14.77 3.43
N PHE A 178 7.29 14.27 3.09
CA PHE A 178 6.26 15.05 2.39
C PHE A 178 5.52 16.01 3.33
N HIS A 179 4.77 16.93 2.72
CA HIS A 179 3.89 17.87 3.40
C HIS A 179 2.59 17.23 3.94
N LYS A 180 2.36 15.94 3.65
CA LYS A 180 1.23 15.14 4.15
C LYS A 180 1.70 13.74 4.53
N ALA A 181 1.04 13.15 5.53
CA ALA A 181 1.34 11.83 6.06
C ALA A 181 0.47 10.71 5.47
N GLY A 182 1.04 9.52 5.27
CA GLY A 182 0.35 8.33 4.74
C GLY A 182 1.17 7.56 3.70
N GLY A 183 2.31 8.11 3.26
CA GLY A 183 3.20 7.46 2.28
C GLY A 183 2.48 7.08 0.98
N VAL A 184 2.67 5.83 0.53
CA VAL A 184 2.10 5.32 -0.73
C VAL A 184 0.56 5.39 -0.77
N LEU A 185 -0.11 5.42 0.40
CA LEU A 185 -1.55 5.58 0.50
C LEU A 185 -2.00 6.95 -0.04
N LEU A 186 -1.15 7.98 0.08
CA LEU A 186 -1.41 9.32 -0.45
C LEU A 186 -0.84 9.51 -1.86
N TYR A 187 0.46 9.30 -2.07
CA TYR A 187 1.08 9.66 -3.35
C TYR A 187 0.96 8.55 -4.43
N GLY A 188 0.75 7.29 -4.03
CA GLY A 188 0.80 6.14 -4.94
C GLY A 188 -0.57 5.63 -5.38
N ILE A 189 -1.36 5.11 -4.43
CA ILE A 189 -2.65 4.46 -4.70
C ILE A 189 -3.68 5.54 -5.07
N PRO A 190 -4.33 5.53 -6.25
CA PRO A 190 -5.23 6.62 -6.64
C PRO A 190 -6.56 6.67 -5.86
N GLU A 191 -7.23 7.83 -5.91
CA GLU A 191 -8.52 8.09 -5.24
C GLU A 191 -9.63 7.09 -5.61
N PHE A 192 -9.62 6.58 -6.85
CA PHE A 192 -10.64 5.63 -7.32
C PHE A 192 -10.50 4.23 -6.71
N ARG A 193 -9.42 3.96 -5.96
CA ARG A 193 -9.18 2.75 -5.16
C ARG A 193 -9.18 3.03 -3.67
N LEU A 194 -8.64 4.17 -3.27
CA LEU A 194 -8.52 4.60 -1.88
C LEU A 194 -8.65 6.12 -1.80
N SER A 195 -9.82 6.58 -1.33
CA SER A 195 -10.06 8.01 -1.11
C SER A 195 -9.05 8.61 -0.13
N LYS A 196 -8.55 9.81 -0.44
CA LYS A 196 -7.59 10.52 0.43
C LYS A 196 -8.22 10.97 1.73
N ASP A 197 -9.51 11.25 1.73
CA ASP A 197 -10.25 11.61 2.94
C ASP A 197 -10.27 10.45 3.95
N ILE A 198 -10.20 9.20 3.48
CA ILE A 198 -10.09 8.03 4.34
C ILE A 198 -8.70 7.96 4.97
N VAL A 199 -7.65 8.22 4.19
CA VAL A 199 -6.28 8.26 4.72
C VAL A 199 -6.14 9.39 5.74
N ASP A 200 -6.63 10.59 5.41
CA ASP A 200 -6.62 11.74 6.31
C ASP A 200 -7.40 11.44 7.61
N TYR A 201 -8.54 10.74 7.53
CA TYR A 201 -9.31 10.29 8.71
C TYR A 201 -8.51 9.34 9.61
N GLU A 202 -7.85 8.34 9.04
CA GLU A 202 -7.06 7.38 9.84
C GLU A 202 -5.81 8.03 10.46
N ILE A 203 -5.18 8.96 9.74
CA ILE A 203 -4.06 9.76 10.27
C ILE A 203 -4.52 10.67 11.41
N GLU A 204 -5.72 11.25 11.33
CA GLU A 204 -6.28 12.02 12.45
C GLU A 204 -6.57 11.11 13.65
N GLY A 205 -7.10 9.91 13.43
CA GLY A 205 -7.25 8.91 14.49
C GLY A 205 -5.93 8.60 15.21
N LEU A 206 -4.81 8.57 14.47
CA LEU A 206 -3.48 8.43 15.05
C LEU A 206 -3.07 9.62 15.94
N ARG A 207 -3.42 10.85 15.52
CA ARG A 207 -3.20 12.06 16.34
C ARG A 207 -4.07 12.07 17.59
N GLU A 208 -5.30 11.59 17.51
CA GLU A 208 -6.21 11.44 18.67
C GLU A 208 -5.66 10.44 19.71
N LEU A 209 -4.87 9.43 19.28
CA LEU A 209 -4.11 8.55 20.18
C LEU A 209 -2.89 9.24 20.84
N GLY A 210 -2.60 10.49 20.48
CA GLY A 210 -1.50 11.29 21.04
C GLY A 210 -0.18 11.18 20.27
N VAL A 211 -0.19 10.62 19.06
CA VAL A 211 0.99 10.60 18.19
C VAL A 211 1.23 11.99 17.59
N LYS A 212 2.47 12.46 17.67
CA LYS A 212 2.91 13.68 16.98
C LYS A 212 3.35 13.32 15.57
N ILE A 213 3.02 14.14 14.58
CA ILE A 213 3.44 13.93 13.19
C ILE A 213 4.00 15.24 12.65
N GLU A 214 5.28 15.20 12.31
CA GLU A 214 6.08 16.30 11.75
C GLU A 214 6.32 16.05 10.27
N CYS A 215 5.58 16.77 9.42
CA CYS A 215 5.72 16.75 7.97
C CYS A 215 6.85 17.71 7.51
N ASN A 216 7.30 17.55 6.26
CA ASN A 216 8.43 18.27 5.68
C ASN A 216 9.78 18.02 6.38
N SER A 217 9.92 16.87 7.03
CA SER A 217 11.11 16.46 7.77
C SER A 217 11.83 15.34 7.02
N VAL A 218 12.87 15.69 6.25
CA VAL A 218 13.63 14.73 5.45
C VAL A 218 14.80 14.20 6.28
N ILE A 219 14.60 13.07 6.97
CA ILE A 219 15.67 12.43 7.74
C ILE A 219 16.80 11.94 6.80
N GLY A 220 18.04 12.24 7.16
CA GLY A 220 19.26 12.19 6.36
C GLY A 220 19.62 13.51 5.64
N ARG A 221 18.81 14.56 5.83
CA ARG A 221 19.10 15.93 5.34
C ARG A 221 18.75 17.00 6.37
N THR A 222 17.53 16.99 6.90
CA THR A 222 17.07 17.92 7.93
C THR A 222 17.68 17.57 9.28
N TYR A 223 17.64 16.28 9.61
CA TYR A 223 18.27 15.65 10.78
C TYR A 223 18.79 14.29 10.37
N ASP A 224 19.77 13.71 11.05
CA ASP A 224 20.15 12.30 10.91
C ASP A 224 19.65 11.44 12.09
N ILE A 225 19.92 10.13 12.03
CA ILE A 225 19.44 9.17 13.03
C ILE A 225 20.17 9.34 14.37
N ASP A 226 21.43 9.74 14.35
CA ASP A 226 22.25 9.90 15.55
C ASP A 226 21.83 11.18 16.29
N GLU A 227 21.54 12.27 15.59
CA GLU A 227 20.94 13.47 16.16
C GLU A 227 19.60 13.14 16.85
N LEU A 228 18.72 12.35 16.21
CA LEU A 228 17.46 11.93 16.83
C LEU A 228 17.69 11.19 18.17
N LEU A 229 18.65 10.26 18.19
CA LEU A 229 18.92 9.47 19.39
C LEU A 229 19.61 10.28 20.49
N ASP A 230 20.62 11.06 20.15
CA ASP A 230 21.56 11.63 21.11
C ASP A 230 21.26 13.09 21.45
N GLU A 231 20.80 13.89 20.49
CA GLU A 231 20.47 15.31 20.71
C GLU A 231 18.99 15.52 21.05
N TYR A 232 18.07 14.87 20.31
CA TYR A 232 16.63 14.97 20.57
C TYR A 232 16.13 14.00 21.66
N GLY A 233 17.01 13.09 22.11
CA GLY A 233 16.79 12.22 23.26
C GLY A 233 15.71 11.16 23.05
N TYR A 234 15.54 10.68 21.82
CA TYR A 234 14.69 9.53 21.53
C TYR A 234 15.35 8.24 22.07
N ASP A 235 14.57 7.41 22.77
CA ASP A 235 15.06 6.15 23.34
C ASP A 235 15.19 5.05 22.28
N ALA A 236 14.43 5.16 21.18
CA ALA A 236 14.45 4.24 20.04
C ALA A 236 14.03 4.95 18.75
N VAL A 237 14.52 4.45 17.60
CA VAL A 237 14.12 4.89 16.26
C VAL A 237 13.60 3.71 15.44
N PHE A 238 12.50 3.89 14.74
CA PHE A 238 12.02 2.97 13.70
C PHE A 238 12.14 3.62 12.31
N ILE A 239 12.70 2.89 11.35
CA ILE A 239 12.86 3.33 9.95
C ILE A 239 11.85 2.60 9.06
N GLY A 240 10.87 3.37 8.55
CA GLY A 240 9.78 2.91 7.69
C GLY A 240 9.65 3.72 6.40
N VAL A 241 10.78 4.15 5.81
CA VAL A 241 10.81 5.06 4.64
C VAL A 241 10.44 4.39 3.30
N GLY A 242 10.22 3.08 3.31
CA GLY A 242 9.86 2.29 2.12
C GLY A 242 10.93 2.23 1.03
N ALA A 243 10.52 1.83 -0.18
CA ALA A 243 11.36 1.79 -1.38
C ALA A 243 10.80 2.76 -2.44
N GLY A 244 11.11 4.05 -2.31
CA GLY A 244 10.48 5.10 -3.12
C GLY A 244 11.25 5.55 -4.38
N LEU A 245 12.47 5.04 -4.62
CA LEU A 245 13.30 5.51 -5.72
C LEU A 245 12.95 4.76 -7.02
N PRO A 246 12.45 5.41 -8.09
CA PRO A 246 12.04 4.72 -9.31
C PRO A 246 13.21 4.05 -10.03
N ASN A 247 12.94 2.90 -10.64
CA ASN A 247 13.83 2.28 -11.61
C ASN A 247 13.49 2.77 -13.02
N PHE A 248 14.54 2.95 -13.82
CA PHE A 248 14.49 3.33 -15.23
C PHE A 248 15.05 2.19 -16.09
N LEU A 249 14.63 2.12 -17.35
CA LEU A 249 15.03 1.09 -18.31
C LEU A 249 16.49 1.26 -18.74
N ASN A 250 17.01 2.50 -18.72
CA ASN A 250 18.32 2.87 -19.26
C ASN A 250 18.43 2.55 -20.76
N ILE A 251 17.41 2.94 -21.52
CA ILE A 251 17.36 2.82 -22.98
C ILE A 251 17.32 4.22 -23.63
N PRO A 252 17.68 4.36 -24.92
CA PRO A 252 17.70 5.67 -25.56
C PRO A 252 16.33 6.36 -25.56
N GLY A 253 16.34 7.69 -25.41
CA GLY A 253 15.15 8.56 -25.43
C GLY A 253 14.34 8.60 -24.12
N GLU A 254 14.82 7.99 -23.04
CA GLU A 254 14.14 7.97 -21.73
C GLU A 254 14.00 9.37 -21.08
N ASP A 255 14.74 10.37 -21.58
CA ASP A 255 14.74 11.78 -21.18
C ASP A 255 13.82 12.68 -22.04
N LEU A 256 13.10 12.11 -23.02
CA LEU A 256 12.18 12.85 -23.88
C LEU A 256 11.01 13.47 -23.11
N THR A 257 10.53 14.63 -23.57
CA THR A 257 9.31 15.23 -23.02
C THR A 257 8.12 14.32 -23.31
N GLY A 258 7.45 13.87 -22.24
CA GLY A 258 6.37 12.87 -22.33
C GLY A 258 6.77 11.49 -21.80
N VAL A 259 8.01 11.29 -21.36
CA VAL A 259 8.41 10.08 -20.62
C VAL A 259 8.45 10.40 -19.13
N PHE A 260 7.73 9.62 -18.32
CA PHE A 260 7.62 9.80 -16.88
C PHE A 260 7.96 8.51 -16.14
N SER A 261 8.52 8.64 -14.94
CA SER A 261 8.39 7.56 -13.96
C SER A 261 6.94 7.50 -13.44
N ALA A 262 6.45 6.30 -13.13
CA ALA A 262 5.13 6.16 -12.50
C ALA A 262 5.06 6.90 -11.16
N ASN A 263 6.18 6.95 -10.41
CA ASN A 263 6.27 7.69 -9.15
C ASN A 263 5.97 9.18 -9.36
N GLU A 264 6.59 9.83 -10.35
CA GLU A 264 6.31 11.24 -10.64
C GLU A 264 4.86 11.43 -11.10
N TYR A 265 4.42 10.63 -12.08
CA TYR A 265 3.09 10.77 -12.67
C TYR A 265 1.97 10.61 -11.64
N LEU A 266 2.06 9.56 -10.81
CA LEU A 266 1.08 9.30 -9.75
C LEU A 266 1.22 10.31 -8.59
N THR A 267 2.42 10.77 -8.25
CA THR A 267 2.57 11.83 -7.22
C THR A 267 1.91 13.13 -7.68
N ARG A 268 2.09 13.53 -8.95
CA ARG A 268 1.40 14.68 -9.54
C ARG A 268 -0.11 14.50 -9.49
N ALA A 269 -0.61 13.35 -9.94
CA ALA A 269 -2.05 13.09 -9.97
C ALA A 269 -2.64 13.03 -8.55
N ASN A 270 -2.04 12.27 -7.64
CA ASN A 270 -2.64 11.91 -6.36
C ASN A 270 -2.32 12.90 -5.24
N LEU A 271 -1.03 13.19 -5.01
CA LEU A 271 -0.62 14.06 -3.91
C LEU A 271 -0.85 15.53 -4.26
N MET A 272 -0.49 15.90 -5.49
CA MET A 272 -0.61 17.29 -5.96
C MET A 272 -1.95 17.61 -6.63
N LYS A 273 -2.84 16.61 -6.77
CA LYS A 273 -4.17 16.74 -7.37
C LYS A 273 -4.17 17.39 -8.76
N ALA A 274 -3.15 17.08 -9.57
CA ALA A 274 -2.97 17.69 -10.88
C ALA A 274 -4.09 17.37 -11.89
N PHE A 275 -4.96 16.38 -11.59
CA PHE A 275 -6.17 16.12 -12.37
C PHE A 275 -7.21 17.26 -12.29
N ASP A 276 -7.11 18.12 -11.26
CA ASP A 276 -7.99 19.26 -11.02
C ASP A 276 -7.27 20.59 -11.29
N PHE A 277 -6.31 20.60 -12.23
CA PHE A 277 -5.69 21.83 -12.72
C PHE A 277 -6.70 22.68 -13.52
N PRO A 278 -6.80 24.01 -13.32
CA PRO A 278 -5.92 24.88 -12.54
C PRO A 278 -6.42 25.19 -11.11
N HIS A 279 -7.37 24.42 -10.55
CA HIS A 279 -7.76 24.60 -9.15
C HIS A 279 -6.60 24.25 -8.20
N TYR A 280 -5.80 23.25 -8.56
CA TYR A 280 -4.47 22.99 -8.00
C TYR A 280 -3.38 23.44 -8.97
N ASP A 281 -2.29 24.01 -8.43
CA ASP A 281 -1.25 24.67 -9.23
C ASP A 281 -0.36 23.71 -10.04
N THR A 282 -0.28 22.44 -9.62
CA THR A 282 0.61 21.47 -10.29
C THR A 282 -0.02 20.98 -11.60
N PRO A 283 0.64 21.17 -12.75
CA PRO A 283 0.15 20.62 -14.01
C PRO A 283 0.54 19.15 -14.16
N ILE A 284 -0.20 18.44 -15.02
CA ILE A 284 0.14 17.12 -15.55
C ILE A 284 -0.03 17.13 -17.07
N ILE A 285 0.87 16.47 -17.80
CA ILE A 285 0.81 16.41 -19.26
C ILE A 285 -0.34 15.47 -19.66
N PRO A 286 -1.37 15.95 -20.38
CA PRO A 286 -2.40 15.07 -20.91
C PRO A 286 -1.84 14.29 -22.11
N GLY A 287 -1.92 12.95 -22.06
CA GLY A 287 -1.58 12.07 -23.18
C GLY A 287 -2.83 11.61 -23.93
N LYS A 288 -2.82 11.60 -25.27
CA LYS A 288 -3.93 11.03 -26.06
C LYS A 288 -3.73 9.53 -26.26
N LYS A 289 -2.48 9.09 -26.45
CA LYS A 289 -2.09 7.69 -26.64
C LYS A 289 -1.01 7.37 -25.63
N VAL A 290 -1.38 6.64 -24.58
CA VAL A 290 -0.51 6.44 -23.42
C VAL A 290 0.02 5.01 -23.38
N ALA A 291 1.33 4.87 -23.27
CA ALA A 291 2.01 3.59 -23.07
C ALA A 291 2.48 3.46 -21.62
N ILE A 292 2.14 2.35 -20.97
CA ILE A 292 2.55 2.06 -19.59
C ILE A 292 3.48 0.86 -19.59
N LEU A 293 4.71 1.02 -19.11
CA LEU A 293 5.73 -0.03 -19.14
C LEU A 293 5.77 -0.77 -17.81
N GLY A 294 5.21 -1.98 -17.78
CA GLY A 294 5.08 -2.79 -16.56
C GLY A 294 3.68 -3.37 -16.37
N ALA A 295 3.51 -4.24 -15.38
CA ALA A 295 2.24 -4.92 -15.13
C ALA A 295 1.93 -5.18 -13.64
N GLY A 296 2.56 -4.43 -12.73
CA GLY A 296 2.21 -4.42 -11.31
C GLY A 296 1.10 -3.41 -11.00
N ASN A 297 0.64 -3.37 -9.74
CA ASN A 297 -0.46 -2.49 -9.34
C ASN A 297 -0.20 -1.02 -9.72
N VAL A 298 1.05 -0.56 -9.60
CA VAL A 298 1.48 0.78 -10.03
C VAL A 298 1.22 1.03 -11.53
N ALA A 299 1.41 0.01 -12.38
CA ALA A 299 1.11 0.11 -13.81
C ALA A 299 -0.41 0.20 -14.05
N MET A 300 -1.21 -0.60 -13.34
CA MET A 300 -2.68 -0.52 -13.42
C MET A 300 -3.19 0.85 -12.95
N ASP A 301 -2.63 1.37 -11.86
CA ASP A 301 -2.97 2.68 -11.31
C ASP A 301 -2.64 3.80 -12.30
N ALA A 302 -1.45 3.78 -12.90
CA ALA A 302 -1.04 4.75 -13.92
C ALA A 302 -1.93 4.67 -15.16
N ALA A 303 -2.25 3.46 -15.64
CA ALA A 303 -3.11 3.24 -16.80
C ALA A 303 -4.53 3.81 -16.58
N ARG A 304 -5.13 3.47 -15.44
CA ARG A 304 -6.49 3.90 -15.09
C ARG A 304 -6.57 5.38 -14.76
N THR A 305 -5.49 5.97 -14.25
CA THR A 305 -5.33 7.42 -14.08
C THR A 305 -5.27 8.14 -15.43
N ALA A 306 -4.51 7.60 -16.40
CA ALA A 306 -4.44 8.17 -17.75
C ALA A 306 -5.80 8.20 -18.46
N LEU A 307 -6.61 7.14 -18.32
CA LEU A 307 -7.99 7.14 -18.84
C LEU A 307 -8.83 8.28 -18.25
N ARG A 308 -8.76 8.48 -16.93
CA ARG A 308 -9.49 9.55 -16.22
C ARG A 308 -9.03 10.95 -16.58
N LEU A 309 -7.77 11.09 -16.98
CA LEU A 309 -7.21 12.33 -17.53
C LEU A 309 -7.54 12.54 -19.02
N GLY A 310 -8.37 11.69 -19.62
CA GLY A 310 -8.90 11.87 -20.97
C GLY A 310 -8.09 11.22 -22.09
N ALA A 311 -7.22 10.25 -21.77
CA ALA A 311 -6.53 9.47 -22.79
C ALA A 311 -7.54 8.75 -23.71
N LYS A 312 -7.27 8.77 -25.02
CA LYS A 312 -8.10 8.10 -26.03
C LYS A 312 -7.80 6.61 -26.13
N SER A 313 -6.54 6.24 -25.89
CA SER A 313 -6.09 4.85 -25.81
C SER A 313 -4.99 4.73 -24.77
N VAL A 314 -5.06 3.68 -23.96
CA VAL A 314 -4.04 3.36 -22.95
C VAL A 314 -3.63 1.91 -23.15
N LYS A 315 -2.33 1.67 -23.28
CA LYS A 315 -1.76 0.35 -23.54
C LYS A 315 -0.74 0.00 -22.48
N ILE A 316 -0.96 -1.11 -21.78
CA ILE A 316 0.02 -1.77 -20.92
C ILE A 316 0.98 -2.54 -21.82
N ILE A 317 2.27 -2.26 -21.74
CA ILE A 317 3.34 -2.99 -22.41
C ILE A 317 4.04 -3.85 -21.36
N TYR A 318 3.97 -5.17 -21.52
CA TYR A 318 4.53 -6.10 -20.56
C TYR A 318 5.34 -7.21 -21.25
N ARG A 319 6.55 -7.43 -20.74
CA ARG A 319 7.49 -8.40 -21.30
C ARG A 319 7.11 -9.87 -21.09
N ARG A 320 6.12 -10.18 -20.25
CA ARG A 320 5.65 -11.56 -20.00
C ARG A 320 4.18 -11.72 -20.38
N SER A 321 3.60 -12.88 -20.10
CA SER A 321 2.18 -13.14 -20.38
C SER A 321 1.27 -12.68 -19.24
N ARG A 322 -0.03 -12.89 -19.41
CA ARG A 322 -1.07 -12.54 -18.44
C ARG A 322 -0.89 -13.27 -17.11
N GLU A 323 -0.46 -14.52 -17.13
CA GLU A 323 -0.29 -15.35 -15.94
C GLU A 323 0.84 -14.85 -15.02
N GLU A 324 1.88 -14.23 -15.58
CA GLU A 324 2.98 -13.68 -14.80
C GLU A 324 2.75 -12.24 -14.31
N MET A 325 1.56 -11.65 -14.54
CA MET A 325 1.27 -10.30 -14.08
C MET A 325 1.17 -10.25 -12.53
N PRO A 326 1.97 -9.41 -11.84
CA PRO A 326 1.95 -9.34 -10.38
C PRO A 326 0.84 -8.46 -9.79
N SER A 327 -0.03 -7.89 -10.62
CA SER A 327 -1.15 -7.06 -10.16
C SER A 327 -2.26 -7.89 -9.52
N ARG A 328 -2.99 -7.28 -8.59
CA ARG A 328 -4.23 -7.86 -8.05
C ARG A 328 -5.22 -8.12 -9.17
N HIS A 329 -5.88 -9.26 -9.15
CA HIS A 329 -6.76 -9.68 -10.25
C HIS A 329 -7.91 -8.69 -10.48
N ILE A 330 -8.46 -8.13 -9.41
CA ILE A 330 -9.53 -7.13 -9.48
C ILE A 330 -9.09 -5.85 -10.21
N GLU A 331 -7.83 -5.44 -10.04
CA GLU A 331 -7.32 -4.22 -10.67
C GLU A 331 -7.09 -4.41 -12.17
N ILE A 332 -6.65 -5.62 -12.57
CA ILE A 332 -6.54 -5.96 -13.98
C ILE A 332 -7.94 -6.03 -14.62
N HIS A 333 -8.89 -6.69 -13.94
CA HIS A 333 -10.28 -6.76 -14.38
C HIS A 333 -10.90 -5.37 -14.55
N HIS A 334 -10.75 -4.49 -13.56
CA HIS A 334 -11.26 -3.12 -13.65
C HIS A 334 -10.58 -2.31 -14.76
N ALA A 335 -9.27 -2.50 -14.98
CA ALA A 335 -8.56 -1.86 -16.08
C ALA A 335 -9.11 -2.30 -17.45
N GLU A 336 -9.39 -3.59 -17.64
CA GLU A 336 -9.99 -4.13 -18.86
C GLU A 336 -11.40 -3.58 -19.09
N GLU A 337 -12.26 -3.58 -18.07
CA GLU A 337 -13.61 -3.03 -18.16
C GLU A 337 -13.62 -1.54 -18.49
N GLU A 338 -12.59 -0.80 -18.04
CA GLU A 338 -12.41 0.63 -18.31
C GLU A 338 -11.82 0.90 -19.71
N GLY A 339 -11.30 -0.12 -20.39
CA GLY A 339 -10.81 -0.06 -21.76
C GLY A 339 -9.28 -0.02 -21.92
N VAL A 340 -8.51 -0.43 -20.91
CA VAL A 340 -7.05 -0.57 -21.02
C VAL A 340 -6.71 -1.75 -21.94
N GLU A 341 -5.84 -1.50 -22.92
CA GLU A 341 -5.32 -2.53 -23.81
C GLU A 341 -4.06 -3.17 -23.24
N PHE A 342 -3.83 -4.46 -23.53
CA PHE A 342 -2.65 -5.20 -23.06
C PHE A 342 -1.80 -5.69 -24.23
N GLU A 343 -0.61 -5.13 -24.35
CA GLU A 343 0.46 -5.54 -25.26
C GLU A 343 1.44 -6.42 -24.50
N LEU A 344 1.07 -7.69 -24.37
CA LEU A 344 1.86 -8.71 -23.66
C LEU A 344 3.02 -9.19 -24.51
N LEU A 345 3.96 -9.92 -23.88
CA LEU A 345 5.15 -10.46 -24.53
C LEU A 345 5.88 -9.41 -25.38
N THR A 346 6.06 -8.22 -24.82
CA THR A 346 6.63 -7.06 -25.52
C THR A 346 7.60 -6.32 -24.61
N SER A 347 8.79 -6.01 -25.12
CA SER A 347 9.82 -5.24 -24.42
C SER A 347 10.19 -3.97 -25.20
N PRO A 348 10.31 -2.80 -24.54
CA PRO A 348 10.77 -1.58 -25.19
C PRO A 348 12.28 -1.64 -25.47
N LEU A 349 12.70 -1.09 -26.62
CA LEU A 349 14.08 -0.95 -27.05
C LEU A 349 14.55 0.51 -27.05
N GLU A 350 13.69 1.43 -27.45
CA GLU A 350 14.01 2.85 -27.57
C GLU A 350 12.73 3.71 -27.55
N PHE A 351 12.79 4.87 -26.91
CA PHE A 351 11.77 5.92 -27.03
C PHE A 351 12.12 6.84 -28.20
N ILE A 352 11.17 7.05 -29.11
CA ILE A 352 11.39 7.82 -30.33
C ILE A 352 10.80 9.22 -30.16
N GLY A 353 11.64 10.24 -30.35
CA GLY A 353 11.26 11.64 -30.27
C GLY A 353 10.86 12.24 -31.61
N SER A 354 10.00 13.26 -31.57
CA SER A 354 9.77 14.18 -32.68
C SER A 354 10.93 15.16 -32.82
N SER A 355 10.91 15.97 -33.88
CA SER A 355 11.87 17.07 -34.08
C SER A 355 11.86 18.12 -32.95
N GLU A 356 10.82 18.16 -32.12
CA GLU A 356 10.70 19.07 -30.98
C GLU A 356 11.14 18.43 -29.65
N GLY A 357 11.69 17.20 -29.68
CA GLY A 357 12.11 16.49 -28.46
C GLY A 357 10.94 15.94 -27.62
N ARG A 358 9.75 15.79 -28.22
CA ARG A 358 8.59 15.16 -27.58
C ARG A 358 8.48 13.70 -28.00
N LEU A 359 8.03 12.85 -27.09
CA LEU A 359 7.75 11.45 -27.40
C LEU A 359 6.74 11.34 -28.56
N ALA A 360 7.07 10.52 -29.54
CA ALA A 360 6.22 10.17 -30.69
C ALA A 360 5.90 8.66 -30.75
N GLY A 361 6.66 7.83 -30.03
CA GLY A 361 6.34 6.42 -29.86
C GLY A 361 7.48 5.62 -29.27
N ILE A 362 7.32 4.31 -29.26
CA ILE A 362 8.29 3.36 -28.68
C ILE A 362 8.60 2.29 -29.71
N SER A 363 9.89 2.08 -29.97
CA SER A 363 10.38 0.89 -30.66
C SER A 363 10.40 -0.27 -29.68
N CYS A 364 9.75 -1.36 -30.02
CA CYS A 364 9.61 -2.54 -29.17
C CYS A 364 10.04 -3.80 -29.93
N GLU A 365 10.26 -4.89 -29.19
CA GLU A 365 10.44 -6.24 -29.73
C GLU A 365 9.47 -7.24 -29.08
N ARG A 366 9.22 -8.35 -29.78
CA ARG A 366 8.42 -9.45 -29.25
C ARG A 366 9.27 -10.35 -28.37
N MET A 367 8.62 -10.88 -27.33
CA MET A 367 9.20 -11.83 -26.40
C MET A 367 8.50 -13.19 -26.55
N GLU A 368 9.19 -14.25 -26.18
CA GLU A 368 8.59 -15.54 -25.86
C GLU A 368 8.92 -15.92 -24.41
N LEU A 369 8.16 -16.86 -23.85
CA LEU A 369 8.42 -17.34 -22.50
C LEU A 369 9.41 -18.52 -22.53
N GLY A 370 10.54 -18.35 -21.86
CA GLY A 370 11.47 -19.43 -21.54
C GLY A 370 11.11 -20.15 -20.24
N GLU A 371 12.14 -20.68 -19.59
CA GLU A 371 12.02 -21.38 -18.30
C GLU A 371 11.66 -20.43 -17.15
N PRO A 372 11.00 -20.94 -16.08
CA PRO A 372 10.76 -20.20 -14.85
C PRO A 372 12.03 -19.59 -14.23
N ASP A 373 11.91 -18.38 -13.69
CA ASP A 373 12.89 -17.77 -12.78
C ASP A 373 12.79 -18.34 -11.36
N GLU A 374 13.67 -17.91 -10.45
CA GLU A 374 13.67 -18.35 -9.04
C GLU A 374 12.36 -18.02 -8.31
N GLY A 375 11.62 -17.00 -8.78
CA GLY A 375 10.29 -16.64 -8.31
C GLY A 375 9.16 -17.43 -8.98
N GLY A 376 9.50 -18.46 -9.76
CA GLY A 376 8.54 -19.33 -10.47
C GLY A 376 7.92 -18.71 -11.72
N ARG A 377 8.26 -17.47 -12.08
CA ARG A 377 7.68 -16.79 -13.25
C ARG A 377 8.54 -17.03 -14.48
N ARG A 378 7.93 -17.36 -15.62
CA ARG A 378 8.68 -17.64 -16.85
C ARG A 378 9.49 -16.43 -17.32
N ARG A 379 10.75 -16.68 -17.67
CA ARG A 379 11.67 -15.64 -18.14
C ARG A 379 11.29 -15.20 -19.55
N PRO A 380 11.27 -13.89 -19.84
CA PRO A 380 11.02 -13.42 -21.19
C PRO A 380 12.33 -13.51 -22.01
N VAL A 381 12.23 -14.03 -23.24
CA VAL A 381 13.35 -14.19 -24.18
C VAL A 381 13.01 -13.42 -25.47
N PRO A 382 13.89 -12.53 -25.97
CA PRO A 382 13.63 -11.80 -27.21
C PRO A 382 13.49 -12.72 -28.42
N ILE A 383 12.49 -12.47 -29.26
CA ILE A 383 12.33 -13.11 -30.56
C ILE A 383 13.15 -12.31 -31.58
N LYS A 384 14.02 -12.99 -32.32
CA LYS A 384 14.87 -12.36 -33.34
C LYS A 384 14.03 -11.70 -34.45
N ASP A 385 14.49 -10.54 -34.94
CA ASP A 385 13.90 -9.81 -36.07
C ASP A 385 12.39 -9.49 -35.89
N SER A 386 11.99 -9.23 -34.63
CA SER A 386 10.58 -9.01 -34.24
C SER A 386 10.26 -7.56 -33.86
N GLN A 387 11.11 -6.62 -34.25
CA GLN A 387 10.96 -5.22 -33.87
C GLN A 387 9.74 -4.59 -34.54
N PHE A 388 9.02 -3.76 -33.79
CA PHE A 388 7.84 -3.03 -34.26
C PHE A 388 7.66 -1.73 -33.49
N PHE A 389 6.86 -0.83 -34.04
CA PHE A 389 6.63 0.50 -33.48
C PHE A 389 5.25 0.62 -32.83
N ILE A 390 5.21 1.22 -31.64
CA ILE A 390 3.98 1.59 -30.95
C ILE A 390 3.90 3.12 -30.88
N ASP A 391 2.90 3.69 -31.56
CA ASP A 391 2.62 5.13 -31.56
C ASP A 391 2.05 5.58 -30.21
N CYS A 392 2.72 6.52 -29.54
CA CYS A 392 2.27 7.10 -28.27
C CYS A 392 2.85 8.51 -28.04
N ASP A 393 2.14 9.34 -27.30
CA ASP A 393 2.54 10.72 -26.96
C ASP A 393 2.85 10.90 -25.46
N LEU A 394 2.64 9.85 -24.67
CA LEU A 394 2.99 9.77 -23.26
C LEU A 394 3.43 8.34 -22.91
N ALA A 395 4.57 8.19 -22.24
CA ALA A 395 5.04 6.91 -21.71
C ALA A 395 5.28 6.99 -20.20
N ILE A 396 4.85 5.96 -19.48
CA ILE A 396 4.95 5.90 -18.02
C ILE A 396 5.67 4.62 -17.62
N ILE A 397 6.84 4.76 -17.00
CA ILE A 397 7.71 3.67 -16.59
C ILE A 397 7.29 3.19 -15.20
N ALA A 398 6.74 1.97 -15.13
CA ALA A 398 6.19 1.33 -13.94
C ALA A 398 6.88 -0.01 -13.65
N ILE A 399 8.21 -0.05 -13.77
CA ILE A 399 9.02 -1.29 -13.66
C ILE A 399 9.56 -1.57 -12.24
N GLY A 400 8.99 -0.89 -11.24
CA GLY A 400 9.36 -1.04 -9.83
C GLY A 400 10.25 0.08 -9.31
N THR A 401 10.61 -0.04 -8.04
CA THR A 401 11.36 0.95 -7.27
C THR A 401 12.39 0.25 -6.40
N LYS A 402 13.35 1.02 -5.86
CA LYS A 402 14.40 0.55 -4.94
C LYS A 402 14.50 1.46 -3.72
N ALA A 403 15.27 1.01 -2.73
CA ALA A 403 15.59 1.81 -1.55
C ALA A 403 16.27 3.13 -1.94
N ASN A 404 15.88 4.22 -1.27
CA ASN A 404 16.54 5.51 -1.43
C ASN A 404 17.75 5.60 -0.48
N PRO A 405 18.98 5.78 -0.99
CA PRO A 405 20.17 5.75 -0.16
C PRO A 405 20.38 7.03 0.67
N LEU A 406 19.50 8.03 0.56
CA LEU A 406 19.67 9.33 1.23
C LEU A 406 19.88 9.22 2.74
N LEU A 407 19.07 8.41 3.42
CA LEU A 407 19.16 8.18 4.87
C LEU A 407 20.31 7.22 5.21
N THR A 408 20.41 6.12 4.47
CA THR A 408 21.38 5.05 4.77
C THR A 408 22.82 5.47 4.50
N ASN A 409 23.07 6.38 3.55
CA ASN A 409 24.41 6.90 3.27
C ASN A 409 25.00 7.76 4.38
N VAL A 410 24.17 8.33 5.25
CA VAL A 410 24.61 9.20 6.35
C VAL A 410 24.42 8.56 7.73
N THR A 411 23.93 7.32 7.78
CA THR A 411 23.69 6.62 9.04
C THR A 411 24.72 5.50 9.23
N GLU A 412 25.69 5.72 10.11
CA GLU A 412 26.69 4.70 10.42
C GLU A 412 26.11 3.52 11.21
N GLY A 413 26.66 2.32 11.03
CA GLY A 413 26.28 1.11 11.78
C GLY A 413 25.03 0.37 11.26
N LEU A 414 24.45 0.80 10.14
CA LEU A 414 23.39 0.06 9.44
C LEU A 414 23.98 -0.85 8.35
N GLU A 415 23.75 -2.16 8.47
CA GLU A 415 24.02 -3.09 7.38
C GLU A 415 22.93 -3.05 6.32
N LEU A 416 23.36 -3.04 5.05
CA LEU A 416 22.48 -3.16 3.88
C LEU A 416 22.71 -4.50 3.18
N ASN A 417 21.68 -5.01 2.50
CA ASN A 417 21.83 -6.13 1.59
C ASN A 417 22.32 -5.66 0.19
N GLU A 418 22.51 -6.60 -0.73
CA GLU A 418 23.03 -6.31 -2.08
C GLU A 418 22.12 -5.40 -2.93
N TRP A 419 20.84 -5.27 -2.56
CA TRP A 419 19.88 -4.39 -3.22
C TRP A 419 19.77 -2.99 -2.56
N GLY A 420 20.56 -2.74 -1.51
CA GLY A 420 20.57 -1.47 -0.77
C GLY A 420 19.44 -1.32 0.25
N ASN A 421 18.70 -2.40 0.54
CA ASN A 421 17.69 -2.44 1.60
C ASN A 421 18.36 -2.65 2.97
N ILE A 422 17.75 -2.12 4.03
CA ILE A 422 18.26 -2.29 5.40
C ILE A 422 18.08 -3.75 5.83
N LYS A 423 19.16 -4.37 6.31
CA LYS A 423 19.05 -5.67 6.97
C LYS A 423 18.46 -5.49 8.37
N ALA A 424 17.35 -6.17 8.60
CA ALA A 424 16.69 -6.23 9.90
C ALA A 424 16.32 -7.67 10.21
N ASP A 425 16.27 -8.01 11.49
CA ASP A 425 15.77 -9.31 11.94
C ASP A 425 14.30 -9.49 11.50
N PRO A 426 13.95 -10.57 10.78
CA PRO A 426 12.61 -10.73 10.20
C PRO A 426 11.47 -10.84 11.21
N LYS A 427 11.74 -11.16 12.49
CA LYS A 427 10.72 -11.34 13.53
C LYS A 427 10.57 -10.15 14.45
N THR A 428 11.59 -9.31 14.54
CA THR A 428 11.65 -8.21 15.50
C THR A 428 11.86 -6.86 14.83
N GLY A 429 12.28 -6.82 13.56
CA GLY A 429 12.66 -5.60 12.86
C GLY A 429 13.96 -4.97 13.36
N LYS A 430 14.72 -5.62 14.26
CA LYS A 430 15.93 -5.05 14.84
C LYS A 430 17.04 -4.95 13.79
N THR A 431 17.69 -3.78 13.69
CA THR A 431 18.83 -3.57 12.79
C THR A 431 20.17 -3.82 13.51
N THR A 432 21.27 -3.74 12.78
CA THR A 432 22.63 -3.79 13.35
C THR A 432 23.00 -2.55 14.16
N LYS A 433 22.31 -1.41 13.97
CA LYS A 433 22.55 -0.20 14.75
C LYS A 433 21.77 -0.28 16.06
N ASP A 434 22.46 -0.01 17.17
CA ASP A 434 21.82 -0.01 18.49
C ASP A 434 20.67 1.02 18.55
N ARG A 435 19.62 0.70 19.33
CA ARG A 435 18.37 1.49 19.42
C ARG A 435 17.61 1.74 18.10
N VAL A 436 17.98 1.07 16.99
CA VAL A 436 17.31 1.25 15.69
C VAL A 436 16.64 -0.03 15.18
N TRP A 437 15.42 0.13 14.68
CA TRP A 437 14.59 -0.88 14.02
C TRP A 437 14.21 -0.42 12.62
N ALA A 438 13.85 -1.35 11.73
CA ALA A 438 13.35 -1.07 10.40
C ALA A 438 12.31 -2.11 9.97
N GLY A 439 11.38 -1.71 9.10
CA GLY A 439 10.36 -2.62 8.59
C GLY A 439 9.58 -2.06 7.39
N GLY A 440 8.85 -2.95 6.72
CA GLY A 440 8.15 -2.65 5.47
C GLY A 440 9.08 -2.67 4.25
N ASP A 441 8.74 -1.88 3.23
CA ASP A 441 9.42 -1.98 1.93
C ASP A 441 10.91 -1.61 1.98
N ILE A 442 11.37 -0.86 2.99
CA ILE A 442 12.80 -0.53 3.15
C ILE A 442 13.64 -1.77 3.49
N THR A 443 13.04 -2.82 4.07
CA THR A 443 13.72 -4.08 4.41
C THR A 443 13.44 -5.19 3.39
N LEU A 444 12.23 -5.27 2.84
CA LEU A 444 11.82 -6.34 1.91
C LEU A 444 12.02 -6.02 0.43
N GLY A 445 12.14 -4.73 0.07
CA GLY A 445 11.77 -4.28 -1.28
C GLY A 445 10.25 -4.13 -1.42
N GLN A 446 9.75 -3.83 -2.61
CA GLN A 446 8.31 -3.65 -2.83
C GLN A 446 7.49 -4.86 -2.37
N ALA A 447 6.63 -4.63 -1.38
CA ALA A 447 5.74 -5.64 -0.81
C ALA A 447 4.28 -5.15 -0.87
N THR A 448 3.47 -5.52 0.14
CA THR A 448 2.06 -5.13 0.23
C THR A 448 1.85 -4.30 1.49
N VAL A 449 0.87 -3.39 1.46
CA VAL A 449 0.52 -2.50 2.58
C VAL A 449 0.45 -3.25 3.90
N ILE A 450 -0.27 -4.37 3.92
CA ILE A 450 -0.51 -5.15 5.13
C ILE A 450 0.70 -5.97 5.59
N LEU A 451 1.59 -6.39 4.69
CA LEU A 451 2.88 -6.98 5.08
C LEU A 451 3.74 -5.93 5.78
N ALA A 452 3.78 -4.71 5.26
CA ALA A 452 4.49 -3.60 5.90
C ALA A 452 3.91 -3.29 7.30
N MET A 453 2.58 -3.35 7.45
CA MET A 453 1.93 -3.22 8.76
C MET A 453 2.26 -4.37 9.70
N GLY A 454 2.26 -5.62 9.23
CA GLY A 454 2.66 -6.78 10.03
C GLY A 454 4.09 -6.65 10.57
N MET A 455 5.04 -6.26 9.72
CA MET A 455 6.41 -5.96 10.15
C MET A 455 6.48 -4.79 11.13
N GLY A 456 5.64 -3.77 10.93
CA GLY A 456 5.51 -2.65 11.86
C GLY A 456 5.04 -3.11 13.24
N ARG A 457 4.03 -3.99 13.31
CA ARG A 457 3.52 -4.58 14.56
C ARG A 457 4.63 -5.36 15.29
N ASP A 458 5.36 -6.20 14.57
CA ASP A 458 6.48 -6.98 15.12
C ASP A 458 7.58 -6.05 15.66
N ALA A 459 7.93 -5.00 14.92
CA ALA A 459 8.88 -3.99 15.37
C ALA A 459 8.38 -3.22 16.59
N ALA A 460 7.11 -2.83 16.64
CA ALA A 460 6.52 -2.16 17.79
C ALA A 460 6.52 -3.03 19.05
N ASN A 461 6.35 -4.36 18.90
CA ASN A 461 6.49 -5.31 20.00
C ASN A 461 7.93 -5.38 20.50
N SER A 462 8.90 -5.51 19.58
CA SER A 462 10.32 -5.55 19.93
C SER A 462 10.82 -4.25 20.58
N ILE A 463 10.40 -3.09 20.08
CA ILE A 463 10.74 -1.77 20.65
C ILE A 463 10.19 -1.66 22.07
N ASP A 464 8.93 -2.00 22.29
CA ASP A 464 8.31 -1.96 23.63
C ASP A 464 9.04 -2.87 24.63
N GLU A 465 9.38 -4.10 24.23
CA GLU A 465 10.18 -5.02 25.06
C GLU A 465 11.55 -4.44 25.42
N TYR A 466 12.25 -3.86 24.44
CA TYR A 466 13.52 -3.17 24.68
C TYR A 466 13.34 -2.02 25.67
N LEU A 467 12.36 -1.14 25.46
CA LEU A 467 12.13 0.03 26.31
C LEU A 467 11.72 -0.35 27.74
N LYS A 468 10.97 -1.45 27.91
CA LYS A 468 10.66 -2.02 29.23
C LYS A 468 11.90 -2.55 29.93
N SER A 469 12.84 -3.17 29.20
CA SER A 469 14.10 -3.69 29.76
C SER A 469 14.99 -2.59 30.34
N LEU A 470 14.88 -1.35 29.84
CA LEU A 470 15.59 -0.18 30.36
C LEU A 470 15.03 0.34 31.70
N GLY A 471 13.95 -0.26 32.22
CA GLY A 471 13.25 0.19 33.42
C GLY A 471 12.39 1.45 33.20
N LYS A 472 11.61 1.84 34.22
CA LYS A 472 10.87 3.11 34.15
C LYS A 472 11.85 4.27 34.33
N LYS A 473 11.84 5.25 33.42
CA LYS A 473 12.39 6.58 33.72
C LYS A 473 11.56 7.10 34.90
N GLY A 474 12.17 7.20 36.08
CA GLY A 474 11.51 7.75 37.25
C GLY A 474 10.94 9.13 36.91
N LYS A 475 9.79 9.49 37.46
CA LYS A 475 9.39 10.90 37.48
C LYS A 475 10.55 11.65 38.11
N ASN A 476 11.27 12.47 37.33
CA ASN A 476 12.16 13.46 37.92
C ASN A 476 11.29 14.31 38.83
N GLU A 477 11.40 14.07 40.13
CA GLU A 477 11.01 15.03 41.12
C GLU A 477 11.92 16.26 40.95
N LYS A 478 11.28 17.42 40.82
CA LYS A 478 11.82 18.81 40.87
C LYS A 478 12.34 19.34 39.52
N ASN A 479 11.97 20.56 39.09
CA ASN A 479 11.44 21.73 39.81
C ASN A 479 10.09 22.21 39.30
#